data_AF-A0A1F9DC66-F1
#
_entry.id   AF-A0A1F9DC66-F1
#
_cell.length_a   1.000
_cell.length_b   1.000
_cell.length_c   1.000
_cell.angle_alpha   90.00
_cell.angle_beta   90.00
_cell.angle_gamma   90.00
#
_symmetry.space_group_name_H-M   'P 1'
#
loop_
_entity.id
_entity.type
_entity.pdbx_description
1 polymer ?
#
loop_
_entity_poly.entity_id
_entity_poly.type
_entity_poly.pdbx_seq_one_letter_code
_entity_poly.pdbx_strand_id
1 'polypeptide(L)'
;MKSEVQGINERFKRARIGLKDALAVISMTLEDEFMESDNVFPYEAFEGLSELIDRTVHGTKIERFRPKGGRGPFHTFEIHTAEGEVIGYLNMIYLRKPIPSYYLVYVEVLPPFRGRGLGNKILKAFREFVEDVGAVGILDNIILPEEPTFNIYTKLGWRDIRGLMGDGRMNGEGHYMVFIPKSIQIRDPGEKLIKLLFKVRKKRPIIDMQDNESMVKRTIAEFRSVHEVLLNLFKIELSAGTPTPFMRFMFTKFVTKVLGFRRRIVTLLGYTGGESLEQIAISDPIKAMPIQPYSLWSSKEREVEIRGEDETIRDLPRELKKEPTLYIENLPLYGRPYLSSWLEKKGTTQPVNLKISDLLELGFDPTKLRKFHHKGSKYIFERTSPRFLLSIEKKRRFLPRIDESALGLRFRHSRIQINPILALLQDRGNIYLLRRKVEGIHSEEALDQLRGSPHLKEMNRSVRIDHAIIMTINEVREWLLKVFHSKLSDEIEDLTFFVPWDIERNIPKATVDVTGIFLDTLWVA
;
A
#
# COMPACT_ATOMS: atom_id res chain seq x y z
N MET A 1 -12.52 23.20 -8.60
CA MET A 1 -11.67 22.99 -7.41
C MET A 1 -11.97 23.97 -6.28
N LYS A 2 -11.60 25.27 -6.32
CA LYS A 2 -11.83 26.19 -5.16
C LYS A 2 -13.29 26.26 -4.66
N SER A 3 -14.27 26.42 -5.54
CA SER A 3 -15.70 26.47 -5.17
C SER A 3 -16.25 25.15 -4.62
N GLU A 4 -15.69 24.03 -5.04
CA GLU A 4 -16.13 22.68 -4.65
C GLU A 4 -15.46 22.23 -3.36
N VAL A 5 -14.18 22.55 -3.17
CA VAL A 5 -13.46 22.36 -1.90
C VAL A 5 -14.09 23.25 -0.82
N GLN A 6 -14.51 24.47 -1.16
CA GLN A 6 -15.37 25.29 -0.29
C GLN A 6 -16.69 24.58 0.04
N GLY A 7 -17.35 23.97 -0.94
CA GLY A 7 -18.55 23.16 -0.73
C GLY A 7 -18.33 21.94 0.19
N ILE A 8 -17.20 21.25 0.10
CA ILE A 8 -16.85 20.15 1.00
C ILE A 8 -16.58 20.69 2.42
N ASN A 9 -15.86 21.80 2.54
CA ASN A 9 -15.58 22.45 3.82
C ASN A 9 -16.89 22.89 4.51
N GLU A 10 -17.83 23.48 3.76
CA GLU A 10 -19.15 23.81 4.27
C GLU A 10 -19.93 22.58 4.72
N ARG A 11 -19.85 21.47 3.98
CA ARG A 11 -20.51 20.22 4.35
C ARG A 11 -19.92 19.63 5.63
N PHE A 12 -18.60 19.65 5.81
CA PHE A 12 -17.97 19.24 7.06
C PHE A 12 -18.42 20.11 8.25
N LYS A 13 -18.46 21.43 8.07
CA LYS A 13 -18.97 22.36 9.09
C LYS A 13 -20.44 22.11 9.44
N ARG A 14 -21.32 21.93 8.43
CA ARG A 14 -22.75 21.64 8.64
C ARG A 14 -22.97 20.30 9.34
N ALA A 15 -22.17 19.28 9.01
CA ALA A 15 -22.23 17.96 9.62
C ALA A 15 -21.61 17.90 11.04
N ARG A 16 -21.02 19.01 11.54
CA ARG A 16 -20.33 19.09 12.84
C ARG A 16 -19.30 17.99 13.05
N ILE A 17 -18.57 17.65 11.98
CA ILE A 17 -17.54 16.62 12.01
C ILE A 17 -16.31 17.16 12.73
N GLY A 18 -15.76 16.38 13.67
CA GLY A 18 -14.54 16.74 14.40
C GLY A 18 -13.32 16.81 13.47
N LEU A 19 -12.27 17.53 13.88
CA LEU A 19 -11.06 17.72 13.07
C LEU A 19 -10.45 16.38 12.65
N LYS A 20 -10.27 15.46 13.60
CA LYS A 20 -9.71 14.13 13.35
C LYS A 20 -10.51 13.34 12.30
N ASP A 21 -11.83 13.34 12.42
CA ASP A 21 -12.72 12.62 11.51
C ASP A 21 -12.70 13.23 10.09
N ALA A 22 -12.70 14.56 9.99
CA ALA A 22 -12.58 15.26 8.70
C ALA A 22 -11.25 14.92 8.02
N LEU A 23 -10.15 14.91 8.79
CA LEU A 23 -8.83 14.53 8.29
C LEU A 23 -8.76 13.07 7.88
N ALA A 24 -9.39 12.16 8.63
CA ALA A 24 -9.48 10.74 8.28
C ALA A 24 -10.24 10.55 6.95
N VAL A 25 -11.36 11.25 6.76
CA VAL A 25 -12.11 11.22 5.48
C VAL A 25 -11.24 11.73 4.33
N ILE A 26 -10.61 12.90 4.48
CA ILE A 26 -9.74 13.48 3.45
C ILE A 26 -8.60 12.52 3.11
N SER A 27 -7.91 12.00 4.12
CA SER A 27 -6.77 11.09 3.92
C SER A 27 -7.19 9.79 3.23
N MET A 28 -8.35 9.24 3.61
CA MET A 28 -8.77 7.94 3.10
C MET A 28 -9.41 8.01 1.71
N THR A 29 -10.02 9.15 1.36
CA THR A 29 -10.82 9.28 0.13
C THR A 29 -10.25 10.26 -0.90
N LEU A 30 -9.47 11.26 -0.49
CA LEU A 30 -9.00 12.36 -1.34
C LEU A 30 -7.47 12.52 -1.41
N GLU A 31 -6.69 11.85 -0.55
CA GLU A 31 -5.20 11.96 -0.52
C GLU A 31 -4.55 11.77 -1.89
N ASP A 32 -5.07 10.82 -2.68
CA ASP A 32 -4.52 10.48 -3.99
C ASP A 32 -4.66 11.63 -5.02
N GLU A 33 -5.49 12.64 -4.76
CA GLU A 33 -5.81 13.72 -5.71
C GLU A 33 -5.05 15.01 -5.46
N PHE A 34 -4.62 15.26 -4.22
CA PHE A 34 -3.93 16.50 -3.86
C PHE A 34 -2.41 16.42 -4.04
N MET A 35 -1.87 15.21 -4.23
CA MET A 35 -0.45 14.97 -4.53
C MET A 35 -0.07 15.37 -5.96
N GLU A 36 -1.01 15.84 -6.78
CA GLU A 36 -0.70 16.36 -8.11
C GLU A 36 0.08 17.69 -8.05
N SER A 37 0.00 18.45 -6.96
CA SER A 37 0.80 19.67 -6.77
C SER A 37 1.95 19.43 -5.81
N ASP A 38 3.19 19.65 -6.28
CA ASP A 38 4.44 19.47 -5.51
C ASP A 38 4.56 20.29 -4.21
N ASN A 39 3.53 21.06 -3.81
CA ASN A 39 3.63 21.99 -2.68
C ASN A 39 2.32 22.26 -1.92
N VAL A 40 1.25 21.48 -2.10
CA VAL A 40 0.00 21.70 -1.33
C VAL A 40 -0.37 20.42 -0.62
N PHE A 41 -0.21 20.37 0.69
CA PHE A 41 -0.74 19.26 1.48
C PHE A 41 -2.27 19.18 1.22
N PRO A 42 -2.89 17.99 1.14
CA PRO A 42 -4.34 17.85 0.88
C PRO A 42 -5.21 18.72 1.79
N TYR A 43 -4.72 19.00 3.00
CA TYR A 43 -5.39 19.77 4.02
C TYR A 43 -5.30 21.30 3.81
N GLU A 44 -4.30 21.79 3.07
CA GLU A 44 -4.12 23.22 2.75
C GLU A 44 -5.10 23.70 1.70
N ALA A 45 -5.70 22.79 0.93
CA ALA A 45 -6.82 23.10 0.06
C ALA A 45 -8.09 23.49 0.85
N PHE A 46 -8.21 23.07 2.12
CA PHE A 46 -9.37 23.34 2.96
C PHE A 46 -9.12 24.55 3.89
N GLU A 47 -9.85 25.63 3.62
CA GLU A 47 -9.74 26.88 4.38
C GLU A 47 -9.99 26.67 5.89
N GLY A 48 -9.04 27.14 6.72
CA GLY A 48 -9.06 27.02 8.18
C GLY A 48 -8.58 25.66 8.73
N LEU A 49 -8.41 24.63 7.89
CA LEU A 49 -7.97 23.30 8.34
C LEU A 49 -6.48 23.30 8.71
N SER A 50 -5.63 24.01 7.94
CA SER A 50 -4.21 24.15 8.26
C SER A 50 -3.97 24.86 9.59
N GLU A 51 -4.68 25.96 9.86
CA GLU A 51 -4.58 26.69 11.13
C GLU A 51 -5.06 25.84 12.32
N LEU A 52 -6.11 25.04 12.12
CA LEU A 52 -6.59 24.08 13.13
C LEU A 52 -5.57 22.96 13.37
N ILE A 53 -4.95 22.41 12.33
CA ILE A 53 -3.86 21.42 12.47
C ILE A 53 -2.72 22.02 13.28
N ASP A 54 -2.26 23.22 12.92
CA ASP A 54 -1.15 23.88 13.61
C ASP A 54 -1.49 24.15 15.08
N ARG A 55 -2.67 24.68 15.38
CA ARG A 55 -3.14 24.86 16.77
C ARG A 55 -3.18 23.54 17.55
N THR A 56 -3.68 22.48 16.92
CA THR A 56 -3.72 21.14 17.52
C THR A 56 -2.33 20.61 17.82
N VAL A 57 -1.36 20.78 16.93
CA VAL A 57 0.05 20.40 17.12
C VAL A 57 0.67 21.14 18.31
N HIS A 58 0.44 22.45 18.42
CA HIS A 58 0.97 23.28 19.52
C HIS A 58 0.42 22.85 20.88
N GLY A 59 -0.83 22.39 20.95
CA GLY A 59 -1.47 21.91 22.17
C GLY A 59 -1.11 20.48 22.59
N THR A 60 -0.25 19.77 21.85
CA THR A 60 -0.02 18.34 22.08
C THR A 60 0.73 18.03 23.37
N LYS A 61 0.28 16.99 24.07
CA LYS A 61 0.96 16.39 25.22
C LYS A 61 1.36 14.96 24.91
N ILE A 62 2.52 14.55 25.43
CA ILE A 62 2.94 13.14 25.35
C ILE A 62 2.63 12.52 26.70
N GLU A 63 1.77 11.53 26.68
CA GLU A 63 1.43 10.77 27.88
C GLU A 63 2.02 9.39 27.81
N ARG A 64 2.49 8.93 28.96
CA ARG A 64 3.02 7.59 29.12
C ARG A 64 1.90 6.68 29.55
N PHE A 65 1.59 5.70 28.73
CA PHE A 65 0.70 4.63 29.12
C PHE A 65 1.50 3.40 29.56
N ARG A 66 1.34 3.05 30.84
CA ARG A 66 1.53 1.66 31.29
C ARG A 66 0.15 1.02 31.21
N PRO A 67 -0.04 -0.14 30.57
CA PRO A 67 -1.28 -0.87 30.72
C PRO A 67 -1.49 -1.18 32.21
N LYS A 68 -2.38 -0.44 32.88
CA LYS A 68 -2.92 -0.88 34.17
C LYS A 68 -3.84 -2.06 33.84
N GLY A 69 -3.30 -3.28 33.96
CA GLY A 69 -4.12 -4.50 34.06
C GLY A 69 -4.64 -5.16 32.77
N GLY A 70 -3.98 -5.07 31.60
CA GLY A 70 -4.51 -5.72 30.39
C GLY A 70 -3.48 -6.17 29.35
N ARG A 71 -3.18 -7.48 29.34
CA ARG A 71 -2.77 -8.41 28.24
C ARG A 71 -1.77 -8.04 27.12
N GLY A 72 -1.28 -6.80 26.97
CA GLY A 72 -0.29 -6.44 25.94
C GLY A 72 1.16 -6.39 26.46
N PRO A 73 2.17 -6.87 25.71
CA PRO A 73 3.59 -6.78 26.13
C PRO A 73 4.25 -5.45 25.81
N PHE A 74 3.55 -4.55 25.10
CA PHE A 74 4.05 -3.23 24.74
C PHE A 74 3.87 -2.23 25.89
N HIS A 75 4.90 -1.41 26.10
CA HIS A 75 4.74 -0.11 26.74
C HIS A 75 4.53 0.92 25.62
N THR A 76 3.63 1.88 25.85
CA THR A 76 3.22 2.81 24.78
C THR A 76 3.34 4.25 25.26
N PHE A 77 3.90 5.11 24.42
CA PHE A 77 3.76 6.55 24.54
C PHE A 77 2.73 7.01 23.52
N GLU A 78 1.84 7.90 23.91
CA GLU A 78 0.79 8.45 23.06
C GLU A 78 0.94 9.97 22.97
N ILE A 79 0.70 10.52 21.78
CA ILE A 79 0.61 11.95 21.54
C ILE A 79 -0.87 12.31 21.56
N HIS A 80 -1.29 13.06 22.59
CA HIS A 80 -2.66 13.54 22.72
C HIS A 80 -2.77 14.98 22.24
N THR A 81 -3.89 15.30 21.60
CA THR A 81 -4.35 16.67 21.41
C THR A 81 -4.77 17.28 22.75
N ALA A 82 -5.01 18.59 22.78
CA ALA A 82 -5.55 19.26 23.97
C ALA A 82 -6.94 18.71 24.39
N GLU A 83 -7.68 18.13 23.44
CA GLU A 83 -8.99 17.51 23.61
C GLU A 83 -8.89 16.03 24.03
N GLY A 84 -7.67 15.50 24.16
CA GLY A 84 -7.41 14.13 24.61
C GLY A 84 -7.33 13.10 23.48
N GLU A 85 -7.48 13.49 22.21
CA GLU A 85 -7.42 12.57 21.08
C GLU A 85 -6.00 12.10 20.77
N VAL A 86 -5.80 10.81 20.54
CA VAL A 86 -4.50 10.25 20.15
C VAL A 86 -4.23 10.51 18.67
N ILE A 87 -3.12 11.19 18.36
CA ILE A 87 -2.68 11.53 17.00
C ILE A 87 -1.32 10.94 16.62
N GLY A 88 -0.69 10.22 17.54
CA GLY A 88 0.55 9.50 17.30
C GLY A 88 0.89 8.63 18.50
N TYR A 89 1.74 7.64 18.30
CA TYR A 89 2.14 6.73 19.34
C TYR A 89 3.49 6.08 19.05
N LEU A 90 4.07 5.49 20.10
CA LEU A 90 5.33 4.77 20.05
C LEU A 90 5.19 3.51 20.90
N ASN A 91 5.46 2.35 20.30
CA ASN A 91 5.43 1.06 20.96
C ASN A 91 6.85 0.59 21.29
N MET A 92 7.06 0.11 22.51
CA MET A 92 8.35 -0.44 22.96
C MET A 92 8.17 -1.71 23.80
N ILE A 93 9.19 -2.56 23.84
CA ILE A 93 9.24 -3.75 24.68
C ILE A 93 10.43 -3.69 25.64
N TYR A 94 10.18 -4.03 26.89
CA TYR A 94 11.25 -4.16 27.88
C TYR A 94 11.94 -5.53 27.83
N LEU A 95 13.27 -5.52 27.78
CA LEU A 95 14.14 -6.69 27.82
C LEU A 95 15.09 -6.58 29.02
N ARG A 96 14.95 -7.50 29.98
CA ARG A 96 15.71 -7.45 31.24
C ARG A 96 17.16 -7.96 31.13
N LYS A 97 17.44 -8.91 30.23
CA LYS A 97 18.74 -9.59 30.10
C LYS A 97 19.25 -9.52 28.66
N PRO A 98 20.55 -9.35 28.39
CA PRO A 98 21.68 -9.37 29.35
C PRO A 98 21.88 -8.06 30.12
N ILE A 99 21.29 -6.96 29.62
CA ILE A 99 21.22 -5.66 30.28
C ILE A 99 19.79 -5.14 30.18
N PRO A 100 19.31 -4.33 31.14
CA PRO A 100 18.04 -3.62 31.02
C PRO A 100 18.00 -2.81 29.73
N SER A 101 16.98 -3.04 28.92
CA SER A 101 16.86 -2.38 27.63
C SER A 101 15.41 -2.25 27.17
N TYR A 102 15.17 -1.22 26.36
CA TYR A 102 13.92 -1.00 25.66
C TYR A 102 14.15 -1.11 24.17
N TYR A 103 13.48 -2.07 23.54
CA TYR A 103 13.44 -2.18 22.09
C TYR A 103 12.26 -1.34 21.57
N LEU A 104 12.56 -0.32 20.79
CA LEU A 104 11.59 0.47 20.04
C LEU A 104 11.09 -0.39 18.88
N VAL A 105 9.79 -0.66 18.90
CA VAL A 105 9.14 -1.54 17.92
C VAL A 105 8.68 -0.70 16.74
N TYR A 106 7.94 0.37 17.02
CA TYR A 106 7.31 1.17 15.99
C TYR A 106 6.96 2.58 16.50
N VAL A 107 6.98 3.55 15.59
CA VAL A 107 6.56 4.94 15.83
C VAL A 107 5.62 5.36 14.71
N GLU A 108 4.48 5.91 15.07
CA GLU A 108 3.54 6.46 14.11
C GLU A 108 3.06 7.85 14.52
N VAL A 109 2.96 8.72 13.53
CA VAL A 109 2.20 9.95 13.60
C VAL A 109 1.18 9.89 12.48
N LEU A 110 -0.07 10.24 12.79
CA LEU A 110 -1.14 10.27 11.80
C LEU A 110 -0.72 11.17 10.61
N PRO A 111 -1.00 10.76 9.35
CA PRO A 111 -0.54 11.47 8.14
C PRO A 111 -0.71 13.00 8.16
N PRO A 112 -1.86 13.56 8.60
CA PRO A 112 -2.05 15.01 8.64
C PRO A 112 -1.08 15.79 9.53
N PHE A 113 -0.49 15.14 10.53
CA PHE A 113 0.38 15.77 11.51
C PHE A 113 1.87 15.43 11.29
N ARG A 114 2.19 14.71 10.21
CA ARG A 114 3.58 14.43 9.81
C ARG A 114 4.27 15.71 9.35
N GLY A 115 5.60 15.74 9.42
CA GLY A 115 6.40 16.94 9.07
C GLY A 115 6.38 18.07 10.11
N ARG A 116 5.50 18.02 11.12
CA ARG A 116 5.33 19.06 12.15
C ARG A 116 6.15 18.81 13.44
N GLY A 117 7.17 17.95 13.37
CA GLY A 117 8.08 17.68 14.50
C GLY A 117 7.54 16.75 15.60
N LEU A 118 6.31 16.23 15.49
CA LEU A 118 5.74 15.31 16.49
C LEU A 118 6.53 13.99 16.64
N GLY A 119 7.05 13.45 15.53
CA GLY A 119 7.93 12.28 15.55
C GLY A 119 9.20 12.53 16.35
N ASN A 120 9.82 13.71 16.20
CA ASN A 120 10.98 14.11 17.00
C ASN A 120 10.61 14.22 18.48
N LYS A 121 9.44 14.80 18.78
CA LYS A 121 8.96 15.03 20.15
C LYS A 121 8.79 13.70 20.90
N ILE A 122 8.15 12.69 20.29
CA ILE A 122 7.92 11.38 20.92
C ILE A 122 9.21 10.55 21.03
N LEU A 123 10.10 10.62 20.03
CA LEU A 123 11.41 9.97 20.11
C LEU A 123 12.32 10.60 21.17
N LYS A 124 12.26 11.93 21.33
CA LYS A 124 12.98 12.63 22.40
C LYS A 124 12.45 12.21 23.77
N ALA A 125 11.13 12.16 23.95
CA ALA A 125 10.53 11.66 25.19
C ALA A 125 10.96 10.22 25.49
N PHE A 126 11.01 9.35 24.48
CA PHE A 126 11.50 7.98 24.64
C PHE A 126 12.97 7.93 25.07
N ARG A 127 13.83 8.75 24.45
CA ARG A 127 15.24 8.88 24.84
C ARG A 127 15.40 9.31 26.29
N GLU A 128 14.70 10.36 26.70
CA GLU A 128 14.73 10.87 28.08
C GLU A 128 14.27 9.79 29.06
N PHE A 129 13.21 9.07 28.72
CA PHE A 129 12.72 7.94 29.52
C PHE A 129 13.77 6.83 29.70
N VAL A 130 14.46 6.40 28.64
CA VAL A 130 15.48 5.34 28.77
C VAL A 130 16.70 5.81 29.57
N GLU A 131 17.03 7.11 29.52
CA GLU A 131 18.06 7.72 30.36
C GLU A 131 17.65 7.67 31.84
N ASP A 132 16.44 8.11 32.16
CA ASP A 132 15.91 8.19 33.53
C ASP A 132 15.82 6.83 34.21
N VAL A 133 15.40 5.79 33.47
CA VAL A 133 15.29 4.43 34.01
C VAL A 133 16.59 3.64 33.95
N GLY A 134 17.67 4.23 33.40
CA GLY A 134 18.96 3.57 33.26
C GLY A 134 18.88 2.28 32.42
N ALA A 135 18.22 2.33 31.27
CA ALA A 135 18.12 1.22 30.33
C ALA A 135 18.66 1.57 28.94
N VAL A 136 19.24 0.59 28.25
CA VAL A 136 19.71 0.80 26.87
C VAL A 136 18.53 0.86 25.90
N GLY A 137 18.48 1.87 25.03
CA GLY A 137 17.53 1.94 23.92
C GLY A 137 18.06 1.21 22.70
N ILE A 138 17.23 0.42 22.03
CA ILE A 138 17.56 -0.26 20.76
C ILE A 138 16.43 -0.07 19.77
N LEU A 139 16.76 0.12 18.48
CA LEU A 139 15.80 0.15 17.38
C LEU A 139 16.41 -0.46 16.11
N ASP A 140 15.57 -0.86 15.17
CA ASP A 140 15.96 -1.21 13.79
C ASP A 140 15.59 -0.04 12.88
N ASN A 141 16.57 0.62 12.26
CA ASN A 141 16.30 1.77 11.39
C ASN A 141 15.86 1.29 10.01
N ILE A 142 14.54 1.12 9.83
CA ILE A 142 13.94 0.72 8.56
C ILE A 142 13.80 1.87 7.56
N ILE A 143 14.16 3.10 7.95
CA ILE A 143 14.06 4.27 7.08
C ILE A 143 15.18 4.17 6.03
N LEU A 144 14.86 4.39 4.76
CA LEU A 144 15.84 4.36 3.68
C LEU A 144 16.79 5.58 3.76
N PRO A 145 18.08 5.44 3.42
CA PRO A 145 19.06 6.55 3.45
C PRO A 145 18.64 7.80 2.69
N GLU A 146 17.83 7.64 1.64
CA GLU A 146 17.34 8.71 0.78
C GLU A 146 16.18 9.49 1.40
N GLU A 147 15.52 8.97 2.44
CA GLU A 147 14.40 9.65 3.08
C GLU A 147 14.87 10.81 3.97
N PRO A 148 14.15 11.96 3.96
CA PRO A 148 14.51 13.13 4.78
C PRO A 148 14.60 12.84 6.29
N THR A 149 13.87 11.82 6.75
CA THR A 149 13.80 11.37 8.14
C THR A 149 14.87 10.35 8.52
N PHE A 150 15.69 9.88 7.59
CA PHE A 150 16.72 8.85 7.86
C PHE A 150 17.61 9.20 9.06
N ASN A 151 18.02 10.48 9.12
CA ASN A 151 18.92 10.99 10.15
C ASN A 151 18.21 11.42 11.45
N ILE A 152 16.92 11.08 11.62
CA ILE A 152 16.17 11.46 12.83
C ILE A 152 16.80 10.87 14.09
N TYR A 153 17.21 9.61 14.03
CA TYR A 153 17.79 8.89 15.15
C TYR A 153 19.20 9.40 15.47
N THR A 154 20.05 9.59 14.45
CA THR A 154 21.41 10.11 14.64
C THR A 154 21.40 11.51 15.26
N LYS A 155 20.50 12.40 14.82
CA LYS A 155 20.29 13.74 15.41
C LYS A 155 19.86 13.68 16.89
N LEU A 156 19.19 12.61 17.30
CA LEU A 156 18.80 12.38 18.69
C LEU A 156 19.87 11.64 19.51
N GLY A 157 21.06 11.39 18.96
CA GLY A 157 22.20 10.78 19.65
C GLY A 157 22.21 9.25 19.62
N TRP A 158 21.39 8.63 18.77
CA TRP A 158 21.46 7.19 18.51
C TRP A 158 22.69 6.88 17.65
N ARG A 159 23.36 5.75 17.95
CA ARG A 159 24.57 5.32 17.25
C ARG A 159 24.33 4.01 16.52
N ASP A 160 24.94 3.85 15.36
CA ASP A 160 24.97 2.56 14.66
C ASP A 160 25.69 1.53 15.54
N ILE A 161 25.07 0.36 15.70
CA ILE A 161 25.63 -0.71 16.52
C ILE A 161 26.91 -1.32 15.92
N ARG A 162 27.08 -1.24 14.59
CA ARG A 162 28.28 -1.73 13.87
C ARG A 162 29.53 -1.00 14.32
N GLY A 163 29.41 0.32 14.49
CA GLY A 163 30.49 1.18 15.02
C GLY A 163 30.91 0.84 16.46
N LEU A 164 30.12 0.05 17.20
CA LEU A 164 30.42 -0.39 18.56
C LEU A 164 30.90 -1.85 18.65
N MET A 165 30.68 -2.65 17.60
CA MET A 165 30.91 -4.10 17.61
C MET A 165 32.00 -4.58 16.64
N GLY A 166 32.40 -3.75 15.67
CA GLY A 166 33.33 -4.09 14.60
C GLY A 166 32.66 -4.91 13.48
N ASP A 167 33.08 -4.68 12.24
CA ASP A 167 32.38 -5.14 11.02
C ASP A 167 32.29 -6.68 10.85
N GLY A 168 33.09 -7.46 11.59
CA GLY A 168 33.19 -8.92 11.42
C GLY A 168 32.26 -9.79 12.25
N ARG A 169 31.40 -9.23 13.12
CA ARG A 169 30.58 -10.02 14.09
C ARG A 169 29.09 -10.09 13.78
N MET A 170 28.64 -9.44 12.72
CA MET A 170 27.22 -9.40 12.33
C MET A 170 26.98 -10.23 11.06
N ASN A 171 26.44 -11.43 11.23
CA ASN A 171 25.72 -12.10 10.14
C ASN A 171 24.24 -11.69 10.25
N GLY A 172 23.73 -10.96 9.26
CA GLY A 172 22.29 -10.79 9.06
C GLY A 172 21.78 -9.35 8.94
N GLU A 173 20.61 -9.28 8.31
CA GLU A 173 19.79 -8.11 7.94
C GLU A 173 19.41 -7.22 9.15
N GLY A 174 19.27 -5.91 8.88
CA GLY A 174 18.81 -4.87 9.82
C GLY A 174 19.82 -3.74 10.09
N HIS A 175 19.35 -2.49 10.18
CA HIS A 175 20.14 -1.29 10.47
C HIS A 175 19.97 -0.90 11.95
N TYR A 176 20.42 -1.77 12.85
CA TYR A 176 20.21 -1.57 14.28
C TYR A 176 20.95 -0.36 14.83
N MET A 177 20.26 0.47 15.59
CA MET A 177 20.82 1.60 16.32
C MET A 177 20.62 1.44 17.82
N VAL A 178 21.54 2.03 18.58
CA VAL A 178 21.57 1.94 20.04
C VAL A 178 21.76 3.31 20.68
N PHE A 179 21.02 3.53 21.77
CA PHE A 179 21.22 4.63 22.70
C PHE A 179 21.67 4.05 24.04
N ILE A 180 22.85 4.47 24.51
CA ILE A 180 23.40 4.03 25.80
C ILE A 180 23.37 5.25 26.73
N PRO A 181 22.53 5.24 27.80
CA PRO A 181 22.50 6.31 28.78
C PRO A 181 23.85 6.57 29.43
N LYS A 182 24.12 7.82 29.81
CA LYS A 182 25.35 8.18 30.53
C LYS A 182 25.41 7.53 31.91
N SER A 183 24.24 7.27 32.50
CA SER A 183 24.08 6.62 33.80
C SER A 183 24.52 5.15 33.82
N ILE A 184 24.62 4.47 32.67
CA ILE A 184 24.95 3.05 32.63
C ILE A 184 26.43 2.84 32.30
N GLN A 185 27.17 2.24 33.23
CA GLN A 185 28.50 1.68 32.96
C GLN A 185 28.38 0.21 32.51
N ILE A 186 28.50 -0.02 31.20
CA ILE A 186 28.45 -1.37 30.63
C ILE A 186 29.86 -1.93 30.50
N ARG A 187 30.22 -2.90 31.36
CA ARG A 187 31.40 -3.75 31.12
C ARG A 187 31.15 -4.62 29.88
N ASP A 188 32.06 -4.58 28.91
CA ASP A 188 31.99 -5.27 27.60
C ASP A 188 30.64 -5.02 26.86
N PRO A 189 30.44 -3.80 26.32
CA PRO A 189 29.20 -3.46 25.64
C PRO A 189 28.96 -4.30 24.38
N GLY A 190 30.02 -4.67 23.65
CA GLY A 190 29.90 -5.41 22.40
C GLY A 190 29.25 -6.77 22.60
N GLU A 191 29.74 -7.59 23.53
CA GLU A 191 29.19 -8.94 23.77
C GLU A 191 27.74 -8.90 24.28
N LYS A 192 27.43 -7.94 25.17
CA LYS A 192 26.07 -7.77 25.71
C LYS A 192 25.07 -7.30 24.67
N LEU A 193 25.48 -6.41 23.77
CA LEU A 193 24.64 -5.95 22.67
C LEU A 193 24.36 -7.08 21.66
N ILE A 194 25.36 -7.92 21.33
CA ILE A 194 25.16 -9.12 20.50
C ILE A 194 24.09 -10.04 21.09
N LYS A 195 24.24 -10.39 22.37
CA LYS A 195 23.29 -11.28 23.07
C LYS A 195 21.89 -10.66 23.14
N LEU A 196 21.80 -9.34 23.20
CA LEU A 196 20.53 -8.61 23.24
C LEU A 196 19.85 -8.60 21.86
N LEU A 197 20.59 -8.30 20.79
CA LEU A 197 20.09 -8.37 19.41
C LEU A 197 19.63 -9.78 19.05
N PHE A 198 20.36 -10.82 19.47
CA PHE A 198 19.92 -12.20 19.26
C PHE A 198 18.55 -12.47 19.89
N LYS A 199 18.28 -11.91 21.07
CA LYS A 199 16.96 -12.03 21.72
C LYS A 199 15.88 -11.22 21.02
N VAL A 200 16.20 -10.01 20.54
CA VAL A 200 15.27 -9.21 19.73
C VAL A 200 14.90 -10.01 18.48
N ARG A 201 15.88 -10.51 17.73
CA ARG A 201 15.68 -11.34 16.53
C ARG A 201 14.83 -12.58 16.83
N LYS A 202 15.11 -13.31 17.92
CA LYS A 202 14.32 -14.48 18.33
C LYS A 202 12.86 -14.12 18.65
N LYS A 203 12.60 -12.94 19.21
CA LYS A 203 11.25 -12.48 19.56
C LYS A 203 10.54 -11.77 18.41
N ARG A 204 11.26 -11.32 17.38
CA ARG A 204 10.75 -10.51 16.27
C ARG A 204 9.45 -11.05 15.67
N PRO A 205 9.31 -12.35 15.34
CA PRO A 205 8.04 -12.87 14.83
C PRO A 205 6.84 -12.61 15.76
N ILE A 206 7.01 -12.80 17.08
CA ILE A 206 5.93 -12.58 18.07
C ILE A 206 5.62 -11.08 18.20
N ILE A 207 6.65 -10.24 18.17
CA ILE A 207 6.52 -8.79 18.21
C ILE A 207 5.74 -8.30 17.00
N ASP A 208 6.14 -8.74 15.81
CA ASP A 208 5.50 -8.37 14.53
C ASP A 208 4.04 -8.85 14.51
N MET A 209 3.75 -10.07 14.98
CA MET A 209 2.36 -10.58 15.08
C MET A 209 1.47 -9.67 15.95
N GLN A 210 1.97 -9.24 17.11
CA GLN A 210 1.18 -8.43 18.04
C GLN A 210 1.03 -6.98 17.58
N ASP A 211 2.06 -6.43 16.92
CA ASP A 211 1.98 -5.10 16.33
C ASP A 211 1.04 -5.09 15.12
N ASN A 212 1.10 -6.13 14.27
CA ASN A 212 0.15 -6.36 13.19
C ASN A 212 -1.29 -6.44 13.71
N GLU A 213 -1.55 -7.23 14.76
CA GLU A 213 -2.90 -7.33 15.37
C GLU A 213 -3.41 -5.95 15.85
N SER A 214 -2.54 -5.19 16.51
CA SER A 214 -2.86 -3.85 17.02
C SER A 214 -3.09 -2.83 15.89
N MET A 215 -2.29 -2.89 14.82
CA MET A 215 -2.48 -2.09 13.61
C MET A 215 -3.82 -2.43 12.95
N VAL A 216 -4.11 -3.72 12.74
CA VAL A 216 -5.35 -4.17 12.09
C VAL A 216 -6.58 -3.68 12.84
N LYS A 217 -6.63 -3.85 14.17
CA LYS A 217 -7.74 -3.38 15.01
C LYS A 217 -7.97 -1.87 14.88
N ARG A 218 -6.89 -1.08 14.89
CA ARG A 218 -6.97 0.38 14.76
C ARG A 218 -7.43 0.81 13.38
N THR A 219 -6.90 0.20 12.32
CA THR A 219 -7.32 0.51 10.95
C THR A 219 -8.78 0.13 10.71
N ILE A 220 -9.28 -0.97 11.29
CA ILE A 220 -10.70 -1.31 11.24
C ILE A 220 -11.54 -0.25 11.97
N ALA A 221 -11.11 0.22 13.14
CA ALA A 221 -11.80 1.28 13.86
C ALA A 221 -11.83 2.60 13.08
N GLU A 222 -10.74 2.93 12.38
CA GLU A 222 -10.67 4.08 11.49
C GLU A 222 -11.64 3.96 10.31
N PHE A 223 -11.68 2.81 9.63
CA PHE A 223 -12.66 2.57 8.57
C PHE A 223 -14.11 2.71 9.07
N ARG A 224 -14.40 2.24 10.29
CA ARG A 224 -15.73 2.41 10.90
C ARG A 224 -16.07 3.88 11.15
N SER A 225 -15.16 4.64 11.76
CA SER A 225 -15.33 6.08 11.96
C SER A 225 -15.56 6.79 10.63
N VAL A 226 -14.72 6.55 9.62
CA VAL A 226 -14.89 7.20 8.31
C VAL A 226 -16.22 6.80 7.66
N HIS A 227 -16.65 5.54 7.76
CA HIS A 227 -17.96 5.12 7.26
C HIS A 227 -19.12 5.88 7.92
N GLU A 228 -19.12 5.99 9.25
CA GLU A 228 -20.12 6.75 10.01
C GLU A 228 -20.13 8.23 9.62
N VAL A 229 -18.95 8.81 9.40
CA VAL A 229 -18.81 10.19 8.95
C VAL A 229 -19.38 10.37 7.54
N LEU A 230 -19.12 9.45 6.61
CA LEU A 230 -19.70 9.49 5.26
C LEU A 230 -21.24 9.36 5.31
N LEU A 231 -21.78 8.50 6.18
CA LEU A 231 -23.23 8.39 6.39
C LEU A 231 -23.85 9.69 6.88
N ASN A 232 -23.19 10.38 7.81
CA ASN A 232 -23.65 11.68 8.32
C ASN A 232 -23.52 12.78 7.27
N LEU A 233 -22.41 12.80 6.53
CA LEU A 233 -22.11 13.79 5.50
C LEU A 233 -23.14 13.76 4.35
N PHE A 234 -23.61 12.57 3.99
CA PHE A 234 -24.55 12.34 2.90
C PHE A 234 -25.95 11.93 3.38
N LYS A 235 -26.29 12.25 4.63
CA LYS A 235 -27.57 11.84 5.24
C LYS A 235 -28.77 12.27 4.40
N ILE A 236 -28.76 13.50 3.87
CA ILE A 236 -29.85 14.05 3.07
C ILE A 236 -29.96 13.29 1.74
N GLU A 237 -28.86 13.11 1.02
CA GLU A 237 -28.80 12.37 -0.24
C GLU A 237 -29.23 10.91 -0.08
N LEU A 238 -28.79 10.26 1.00
CA LEU A 238 -29.17 8.90 1.37
C LEU A 238 -30.67 8.79 1.64
N SER A 239 -31.24 9.71 2.42
CA SER A 239 -32.69 9.72 2.71
C SER A 239 -33.53 10.03 1.48
N ALA A 240 -33.03 10.86 0.57
CA ALA A 240 -33.73 11.22 -0.68
C ALA A 240 -33.55 10.17 -1.80
N GLY A 241 -32.67 9.18 -1.64
CA GLY A 241 -32.39 8.18 -2.67
C GLY A 241 -31.75 8.74 -3.94
N THR A 242 -31.10 9.90 -3.86
CA THR A 242 -30.54 10.63 -5.02
C THR A 242 -29.02 10.75 -4.90
N PRO A 243 -28.27 9.65 -5.17
CA PRO A 243 -26.83 9.65 -4.96
C PRO A 243 -26.14 10.58 -5.97
N THR A 244 -25.55 11.66 -5.44
CA THR A 244 -24.77 12.62 -6.21
C THR A 244 -23.47 11.97 -6.72
N PRO A 245 -22.87 12.46 -7.82
CA PRO A 245 -21.59 11.95 -8.29
C PRO A 245 -20.50 11.98 -7.20
N PHE A 246 -20.45 13.04 -6.39
CA PHE A 246 -19.46 13.17 -5.31
C PHE A 246 -19.66 12.10 -4.23
N MET A 247 -20.91 11.84 -3.83
CA MET A 247 -21.22 10.74 -2.92
C MET A 247 -20.78 9.38 -3.47
N ARG A 248 -21.07 9.10 -4.75
CA ARG A 248 -20.65 7.86 -5.42
C ARG A 248 -19.12 7.73 -5.40
N PHE A 249 -18.41 8.81 -5.67
CA PHE A 249 -16.95 8.84 -5.65
C PHE A 249 -16.40 8.50 -4.26
N MET A 250 -16.87 9.17 -3.21
CA MET A 250 -16.43 8.97 -1.84
C MET A 250 -16.64 7.53 -1.37
N PHE A 251 -17.83 6.96 -1.59
CA PHE A 251 -18.11 5.58 -1.23
C PHE A 251 -17.36 4.56 -2.11
N THR A 252 -17.10 4.88 -3.39
CA THR A 252 -16.25 4.04 -4.25
C THR A 252 -14.81 4.00 -3.72
N LYS A 253 -14.23 5.14 -3.36
CA LYS A 253 -12.88 5.22 -2.76
C LYS A 253 -12.83 4.51 -1.41
N PHE A 254 -13.83 4.72 -0.55
CA PHE A 254 -13.97 4.01 0.73
C PHE A 254 -13.91 2.48 0.53
N VAL A 255 -14.79 1.93 -0.30
CA VAL A 255 -14.89 0.48 -0.51
C VAL A 255 -13.62 -0.08 -1.16
N THR A 256 -13.05 0.61 -2.15
CA THR A 256 -11.82 0.14 -2.78
C THR A 256 -10.61 0.16 -1.84
N LYS A 257 -10.54 1.09 -0.88
CA LYS A 257 -9.51 1.09 0.19
C LYS A 257 -9.75 -0.03 1.19
N VAL A 258 -11.00 -0.30 1.61
CA VAL A 258 -11.36 -1.44 2.47
C VAL A 258 -10.97 -2.76 1.80
N LEU A 259 -11.29 -2.96 0.52
CA LEU A 259 -10.90 -4.14 -0.25
C LEU A 259 -9.37 -4.25 -0.38
N GLY A 260 -8.69 -3.12 -0.63
CA GLY A 260 -7.23 -3.05 -0.65
C GLY A 260 -6.61 -3.50 0.67
N PHE A 261 -7.15 -3.04 1.79
CA PHE A 261 -6.73 -3.43 3.13
C PHE A 261 -7.00 -4.91 3.41
N ARG A 262 -8.21 -5.42 3.08
CA ARG A 262 -8.56 -6.85 3.21
C ARG A 262 -7.53 -7.76 2.58
N ARG A 263 -7.06 -7.43 1.36
CA ARG A 263 -6.07 -8.24 0.66
C ARG A 263 -4.70 -8.20 1.34
N ARG A 264 -4.30 -7.04 1.87
CA ARG A 264 -3.01 -6.85 2.56
C ARG A 264 -2.94 -7.57 3.91
N ILE A 265 -4.05 -7.59 4.67
CA ILE A 265 -4.02 -8.21 6.00
C ILE A 265 -3.94 -9.74 5.95
N VAL A 266 -4.43 -10.36 4.87
CA VAL A 266 -4.35 -11.82 4.67
C VAL A 266 -2.90 -12.32 4.59
N THR A 267 -1.96 -11.46 4.18
CA THR A 267 -0.53 -11.81 4.11
C THR A 267 0.24 -11.47 5.38
N LEU A 268 -0.39 -10.87 6.40
CA LEU A 268 0.30 -10.48 7.63
C LEU A 268 0.58 -11.69 8.51
N LEU A 269 1.79 -11.75 9.05
CA LEU A 269 2.18 -12.74 10.03
C LEU A 269 1.30 -12.61 11.28
N GLY A 270 0.64 -13.70 11.66
CA GLY A 270 -0.21 -13.80 12.85
C GLY A 270 -1.65 -13.36 12.68
N TYR A 271 -2.05 -12.89 11.49
CA TYR A 271 -3.46 -12.68 11.20
C TYR A 271 -4.19 -14.01 11.01
N THR A 272 -5.08 -14.35 11.95
CA THR A 272 -5.86 -15.60 11.94
C THR A 272 -7.30 -15.41 11.44
N GLY A 273 -7.66 -14.19 11.03
CA GLY A 273 -9.02 -13.83 10.61
C GLY A 273 -9.98 -13.50 11.75
N GLY A 274 -9.52 -13.47 13.01
CA GLY A 274 -10.33 -13.09 14.17
C GLY A 274 -10.84 -11.65 14.10
N GLU A 275 -10.06 -10.72 13.52
CA GLU A 275 -10.47 -9.35 13.24
C GLU A 275 -11.22 -9.26 11.91
N SER A 276 -12.53 -9.55 11.92
CA SER A 276 -13.33 -9.54 10.70
C SER A 276 -13.63 -8.12 10.21
N LEU A 277 -13.40 -7.86 8.92
CA LEU A 277 -13.88 -6.66 8.22
C LEU A 277 -15.41 -6.65 8.04
N GLU A 278 -16.10 -7.76 8.33
CA GLU A 278 -17.58 -7.82 8.38
C GLU A 278 -18.17 -6.87 9.44
N GLN A 279 -17.34 -6.36 10.36
CA GLN A 279 -17.71 -5.28 11.28
C GLN A 279 -18.08 -3.98 10.56
N ILE A 280 -17.70 -3.80 9.29
CA ILE A 280 -18.07 -2.65 8.47
C ILE A 280 -19.25 -3.06 7.58
N ALA A 281 -20.47 -2.93 8.10
CA ALA A 281 -21.68 -3.26 7.38
C ALA A 281 -22.05 -2.13 6.40
N ILE A 282 -21.87 -2.38 5.10
CA ILE A 282 -22.33 -1.48 4.04
C ILE A 282 -23.83 -1.69 3.84
N SER A 283 -24.62 -0.62 3.91
CA SER A 283 -26.08 -0.69 3.75
C SER A 283 -26.49 -0.92 2.30
N ASP A 284 -27.68 -1.48 2.08
CA ASP A 284 -28.16 -1.81 0.73
C ASP A 284 -28.33 -0.59 -0.19
N PRO A 285 -28.78 0.60 0.28
CA PRO A 285 -28.77 1.81 -0.53
C PRO A 285 -27.37 2.16 -1.06
N ILE A 286 -26.33 1.95 -0.24
CA ILE A 286 -24.94 2.19 -0.65
C ILE A 286 -24.50 1.13 -1.66
N LYS A 287 -24.76 -0.15 -1.38
CA LYS A 287 -24.43 -1.26 -2.29
C LYS A 287 -25.04 -1.07 -3.68
N ALA A 288 -26.24 -0.53 -3.76
CA ALA A 288 -26.94 -0.30 -5.02
C ALA A 288 -26.40 0.87 -5.84
N MET A 289 -25.54 1.72 -5.27
CA MET A 289 -25.01 2.89 -5.98
C MET A 289 -24.07 2.50 -7.12
N PRO A 290 -24.16 3.16 -8.29
CA PRO A 290 -23.15 3.06 -9.34
C PRO A 290 -21.79 3.54 -8.83
N ILE A 291 -20.72 2.85 -9.25
CA ILE A 291 -19.36 3.25 -8.90
C ILE A 291 -18.93 4.50 -9.66
N GLN A 292 -18.05 5.28 -9.03
CA GLN A 292 -17.42 6.46 -9.63
C GLN A 292 -15.92 6.40 -9.28
N PRO A 293 -15.09 5.75 -10.11
CA PRO A 293 -13.72 5.39 -9.70
C PRO A 293 -12.67 6.49 -9.93
N TYR A 294 -13.04 7.52 -10.70
CA TYR A 294 -12.19 8.66 -11.03
C TYR A 294 -12.77 9.95 -10.45
N SER A 295 -11.87 10.91 -10.24
CA SER A 295 -12.22 12.20 -9.68
C SER A 295 -13.21 12.94 -10.57
N LEU A 296 -14.12 13.68 -9.94
CA LEU A 296 -14.96 14.63 -10.66
C LEU A 296 -14.23 15.93 -10.96
N TRP A 297 -13.09 16.16 -10.31
CA TRP A 297 -12.31 17.36 -10.44
C TRP A 297 -11.31 17.18 -11.58
N SER A 298 -11.41 18.03 -12.60
CA SER A 298 -10.27 18.34 -13.45
C SER A 298 -9.69 19.66 -12.98
N SER A 299 -8.36 19.72 -12.81
CA SER A 299 -7.67 21.00 -12.76
C SER A 299 -7.89 21.68 -14.11
N LYS A 300 -8.86 22.60 -14.20
CA LYS A 300 -9.11 23.39 -15.43
C LYS A 300 -7.88 24.15 -15.93
N GLU A 301 -6.86 24.29 -15.09
CA GLU A 301 -5.62 25.02 -15.36
C GLU A 301 -4.43 24.12 -15.74
N ARG A 302 -4.59 22.78 -15.73
CA ARG A 302 -3.50 21.87 -16.16
C ARG A 302 -3.88 21.13 -17.42
N GLU A 303 -3.02 21.23 -18.42
CA GLU A 303 -3.05 20.35 -19.58
C GLU A 303 -2.83 18.90 -19.15
N VAL A 304 -3.49 17.98 -19.85
CA VAL A 304 -3.29 16.55 -19.69
C VAL A 304 -1.81 16.23 -19.86
N GLU A 305 -1.20 15.61 -18.86
CA GLU A 305 0.19 15.20 -18.96
C GLU A 305 0.30 13.80 -19.57
N ILE A 306 1.00 13.71 -20.70
CA ILE A 306 1.27 12.45 -21.41
C ILE A 306 2.79 12.28 -21.53
N ARG A 307 3.33 11.22 -20.93
CA ARG A 307 4.74 10.85 -20.98
C ARG A 307 4.88 9.49 -21.65
N GLY A 308 5.86 9.28 -22.53
CA GLY A 308 5.94 8.05 -23.34
C GLY A 308 6.92 8.20 -24.48
N GLU A 309 7.01 7.19 -25.34
CA GLU A 309 7.76 7.30 -26.60
C GLU A 309 6.98 8.16 -27.60
N ASP A 310 7.66 9.08 -28.27
CA ASP A 310 7.06 10.05 -29.20
C ASP A 310 6.17 9.40 -30.25
N GLU A 311 6.60 8.28 -30.84
CA GLU A 311 5.83 7.55 -31.84
C GLU A 311 4.54 6.97 -31.25
N THR A 312 4.64 6.33 -30.09
CA THR A 312 3.49 5.79 -29.36
C THR A 312 2.49 6.91 -29.03
N ILE A 313 2.96 8.05 -28.53
CA ILE A 313 2.09 9.18 -28.16
C ILE A 313 1.45 9.78 -29.41
N ARG A 314 2.20 10.02 -30.49
CA ARG A 314 1.66 10.61 -31.73
C ARG A 314 0.50 9.79 -32.28
N ASP A 315 0.60 8.47 -32.17
CA ASP A 315 -0.37 7.54 -32.71
C ASP A 315 -1.68 7.43 -31.93
N LEU A 316 -1.70 7.81 -30.65
CA LEU A 316 -2.92 7.73 -29.84
C LEU A 316 -4.09 8.55 -30.42
N PRO A 317 -5.36 8.10 -30.24
CA PRO A 317 -6.55 8.86 -30.63
C PRO A 317 -6.56 10.28 -30.05
N ARG A 318 -7.10 11.25 -30.81
CA ARG A 318 -7.16 12.66 -30.38
C ARG A 318 -8.05 12.83 -29.14
N GLU A 319 -9.14 12.08 -29.09
CA GLU A 319 -10.09 12.07 -27.98
C GLU A 319 -9.41 11.58 -26.69
N LEU A 320 -8.58 10.55 -26.79
CA LEU A 320 -7.80 10.02 -25.67
C LEU A 320 -6.79 11.05 -25.15
N LYS A 321 -6.16 11.85 -26.04
CA LYS A 321 -5.21 12.89 -25.61
C LYS A 321 -5.91 14.07 -24.94
N LYS A 322 -7.14 14.38 -25.37
CA LYS A 322 -7.91 15.51 -24.86
C LYS A 322 -8.57 15.21 -23.51
N GLU A 323 -9.17 14.03 -23.37
CA GLU A 323 -9.89 13.62 -22.15
C GLU A 323 -9.59 12.15 -21.79
N PRO A 324 -8.36 11.83 -21.31
CA PRO A 324 -7.94 10.46 -21.09
C PRO A 324 -8.86 9.68 -20.14
N THR A 325 -9.23 10.25 -19.00
CA THR A 325 -10.06 9.55 -18.02
C THR A 325 -11.41 9.17 -18.63
N LEU A 326 -12.10 10.11 -19.28
CA LEU A 326 -13.41 9.82 -19.86
C LEU A 326 -13.33 8.83 -21.01
N TYR A 327 -12.27 8.90 -21.82
CA TYR A 327 -12.05 7.92 -22.88
C TYR A 327 -11.78 6.52 -22.32
N ILE A 328 -10.82 6.40 -21.40
CA ILE A 328 -10.35 5.11 -20.86
C ILE A 328 -11.44 4.44 -20.01
N GLU A 329 -12.17 5.18 -19.20
CA GLU A 329 -13.20 4.60 -18.31
C GLU A 329 -14.43 4.08 -19.08
N ASN A 330 -14.59 4.48 -20.33
CA ASN A 330 -15.60 3.96 -21.25
C ASN A 330 -15.12 2.74 -22.06
N LEU A 331 -13.83 2.37 -21.96
CA LEU A 331 -13.32 1.18 -22.62
C LEU A 331 -13.83 -0.10 -21.93
N PRO A 332 -13.89 -1.24 -22.67
CA PRO A 332 -14.25 -2.53 -22.09
C PRO A 332 -13.30 -2.96 -20.96
N LEU A 333 -13.84 -3.66 -19.96
CA LEU A 333 -13.01 -4.20 -18.88
C LEU A 333 -12.02 -5.25 -19.39
N TYR A 334 -10.86 -5.29 -18.75
CA TYR A 334 -9.91 -6.37 -18.95
C TYR A 334 -10.48 -7.69 -18.43
N GLY A 335 -10.75 -8.61 -19.35
CA GLY A 335 -11.20 -9.96 -19.06
C GLY A 335 -10.12 -10.73 -18.32
N ARG A 336 -10.49 -11.29 -17.19
CA ARG A 336 -9.68 -12.16 -16.33
C ARG A 336 -10.58 -13.26 -15.77
N PRO A 337 -10.03 -14.41 -15.38
CA PRO A 337 -10.81 -15.51 -14.80
C PRO A 337 -11.84 -15.08 -13.76
N TYR A 338 -11.46 -14.26 -12.77
CA TYR A 338 -12.41 -13.82 -11.75
C TYR A 338 -13.59 -13.03 -12.31
N LEU A 339 -13.31 -12.11 -13.23
CA LEU A 339 -14.35 -11.28 -13.85
C LEU A 339 -15.25 -12.14 -14.75
N SER A 340 -14.67 -13.04 -15.54
CA SER A 340 -15.41 -13.95 -16.43
C SER A 340 -16.36 -14.84 -15.62
N SER A 341 -15.87 -15.51 -14.57
CA SER A 341 -16.71 -16.36 -13.72
C SER A 341 -17.81 -15.58 -12.99
N TRP A 342 -17.55 -14.33 -12.61
CA TRP A 342 -18.57 -13.47 -12.01
C TRP A 342 -19.64 -13.05 -13.03
N LEU A 343 -19.23 -12.67 -14.24
CA LEU A 343 -20.13 -12.31 -15.34
C LEU A 343 -21.05 -13.47 -15.74
N GLU A 344 -20.50 -14.68 -15.84
CA GLU A 344 -21.26 -15.91 -16.09
C GLU A 344 -22.32 -16.16 -15.00
N LYS A 345 -21.95 -16.02 -13.72
CA LYS A 345 -22.89 -16.14 -12.59
C LYS A 345 -24.01 -15.10 -12.63
N LYS A 346 -23.72 -13.90 -13.12
CA LYS A 346 -24.72 -12.84 -13.30
C LYS A 346 -25.55 -12.99 -14.59
N GLY A 347 -25.20 -13.94 -15.47
CA GLY A 347 -25.87 -14.12 -16.76
C GLY A 347 -25.65 -12.96 -17.73
N THR A 348 -24.52 -12.23 -17.60
CA THR A 348 -24.21 -11.06 -18.44
C THR A 348 -22.87 -11.23 -19.13
N THR A 349 -22.70 -10.69 -20.34
CA THR A 349 -21.43 -10.75 -21.09
C THR A 349 -20.61 -9.46 -20.97
N GLN A 350 -21.24 -8.36 -20.54
CA GLN A 350 -20.57 -7.10 -20.22
C GLN A 350 -21.23 -6.46 -18.99
N PRO A 351 -20.44 -5.95 -18.03
CA PRO A 351 -21.00 -5.22 -16.92
C PRO A 351 -21.37 -3.82 -17.40
N VAL A 352 -22.67 -3.62 -17.60
CA VAL A 352 -23.25 -2.29 -17.80
C VAL A 352 -23.53 -1.71 -16.41
N ASN A 353 -22.85 -0.63 -16.05
CA ASN A 353 -23.05 0.10 -14.78
C ASN A 353 -22.77 -0.71 -13.50
N LEU A 354 -21.48 -1.01 -13.27
CA LEU A 354 -21.01 -1.60 -12.02
C LEU A 354 -21.48 -0.79 -10.80
N LYS A 355 -21.87 -1.53 -9.77
CA LYS A 355 -22.31 -1.01 -8.48
C LYS A 355 -21.30 -1.32 -7.38
N ILE A 356 -21.46 -0.66 -6.24
CA ILE A 356 -20.63 -0.95 -5.06
C ILE A 356 -20.76 -2.42 -4.62
N SER A 357 -21.96 -3.02 -4.72
CA SER A 357 -22.17 -4.45 -4.48
C SER A 357 -21.23 -5.32 -5.31
N ASP A 358 -20.99 -4.95 -6.57
CA ASP A 358 -20.21 -5.75 -7.50
C ASP A 358 -18.74 -5.75 -7.10
N LEU A 359 -18.22 -4.62 -6.58
CA LEU A 359 -16.87 -4.54 -6.02
C LEU A 359 -16.72 -5.45 -4.80
N LEU A 360 -17.73 -5.46 -3.92
CA LEU A 360 -17.73 -6.27 -2.70
C LEU A 360 -17.80 -7.77 -3.03
N GLU A 361 -18.61 -8.15 -4.02
CA GLU A 361 -18.72 -9.54 -4.49
C GLU A 361 -17.44 -10.02 -5.20
N LEU A 362 -16.84 -9.19 -6.05
CA LEU A 362 -15.59 -9.50 -6.74
C LEU A 362 -14.38 -9.53 -5.78
N GLY A 363 -14.42 -8.74 -4.71
CA GLY A 363 -13.30 -8.56 -3.79
C GLY A 363 -12.19 -7.65 -4.31
N PHE A 364 -12.37 -7.04 -5.48
CA PHE A 364 -11.45 -6.09 -6.10
C PHE A 364 -12.19 -5.10 -7.01
N ASP A 365 -11.46 -4.08 -7.47
CA ASP A 365 -11.95 -3.10 -8.45
C ASP A 365 -11.62 -3.53 -9.89
N PRO A 366 -12.61 -4.03 -10.67
CA PRO A 366 -12.35 -4.51 -12.03
C PRO A 366 -12.12 -3.35 -13.02
N THR A 367 -12.48 -2.11 -12.67
CA THR A 367 -12.30 -0.94 -13.55
C THR A 367 -10.87 -0.43 -13.61
N LYS A 368 -9.98 -0.93 -12.73
CA LYS A 368 -8.55 -0.62 -12.77
C LYS A 368 -7.89 -1.00 -14.09
N LEU A 369 -8.45 -1.94 -14.83
CA LEU A 369 -7.86 -2.42 -16.06
C LEU A 369 -8.85 -2.41 -17.21
N ARG A 370 -8.44 -1.76 -18.30
CA ARG A 370 -9.27 -1.53 -19.48
C ARG A 370 -8.58 -2.07 -20.73
N LYS A 371 -9.34 -2.71 -21.61
CA LYS A 371 -8.86 -3.19 -22.91
C LYS A 371 -8.88 -2.04 -23.92
N PHE A 372 -7.76 -1.86 -24.62
CA PHE A 372 -7.64 -0.86 -25.68
C PHE A 372 -7.18 -1.54 -26.96
N HIS A 373 -7.91 -1.35 -28.05
CA HIS A 373 -7.54 -1.87 -29.37
C HIS A 373 -7.25 -0.70 -30.28
N HIS A 374 -6.04 -0.66 -30.84
CA HIS A 374 -5.61 0.46 -31.66
C HIS A 374 -4.61 0.01 -32.73
N LYS A 375 -4.84 0.42 -33.98
CA LYS A 375 -4.03 0.06 -35.16
C LYS A 375 -3.67 -1.44 -35.22
N GLY A 376 -4.67 -2.31 -35.05
CA GLY A 376 -4.50 -3.77 -35.11
C GLY A 376 -3.78 -4.40 -33.89
N SER A 377 -3.32 -3.61 -32.93
CA SER A 377 -2.64 -4.08 -31.73
C SER A 377 -3.55 -4.05 -30.49
N LYS A 378 -3.30 -4.97 -29.55
CA LYS A 378 -4.05 -5.09 -28.29
C LYS A 378 -3.22 -4.52 -27.14
N TYR A 379 -3.82 -3.60 -26.41
CA TYR A 379 -3.22 -2.90 -25.28
C TYR A 379 -4.11 -3.01 -24.04
N ILE A 380 -3.53 -2.64 -22.91
CA ILE A 380 -4.24 -2.43 -21.65
C ILE A 380 -3.91 -1.05 -21.10
N PHE A 381 -4.90 -0.43 -20.47
CA PHE A 381 -4.67 0.66 -19.53
C PHE A 381 -4.79 0.14 -18.11
N GLU A 382 -3.79 0.41 -17.29
CA GLU A 382 -3.80 0.20 -15.84
C GLU A 382 -3.96 1.53 -15.12
N ARG A 383 -5.02 1.66 -14.33
CA ARG A 383 -5.25 2.82 -13.47
C ARG A 383 -4.57 2.63 -12.12
N THR A 384 -3.78 3.61 -11.73
CA THR A 384 -3.03 3.66 -10.46
C THR A 384 -3.11 5.04 -9.82
N SER A 385 -2.67 5.12 -8.56
CA SER A 385 -2.66 6.37 -7.79
C SER A 385 -1.42 7.21 -8.11
N PRO A 386 -1.55 8.55 -8.17
CA PRO A 386 -0.43 9.50 -8.28
C PRO A 386 0.70 9.29 -7.27
N ARG A 387 0.41 8.78 -6.07
CA ARG A 387 1.45 8.50 -5.06
C ARG A 387 2.50 7.49 -5.51
N PHE A 388 2.18 6.65 -6.49
CA PHE A 388 3.09 5.66 -7.03
C PHE A 388 3.92 6.20 -8.22
N LEU A 389 3.76 7.46 -8.63
CA LEU A 389 4.43 8.03 -9.81
C LEU A 389 5.95 7.80 -9.77
N LEU A 390 6.60 8.08 -8.64
CA LEU A 390 8.05 7.89 -8.50
C LEU A 390 8.47 6.41 -8.63
N SER A 391 7.75 5.48 -7.99
CA SER A 391 8.00 4.03 -8.14
C SER A 391 7.77 3.58 -9.59
N ILE A 392 6.70 4.08 -10.23
CA ILE A 392 6.38 3.79 -11.64
C ILE A 392 7.48 4.29 -12.57
N GLU A 393 8.03 5.48 -12.34
CA GLU A 393 9.13 6.02 -13.14
C GLU A 393 10.42 5.23 -12.96
N LYS A 394 10.77 4.87 -11.71
CA LYS A 394 11.88 3.97 -11.42
C LYS A 394 11.70 2.64 -12.16
N LYS A 395 10.50 2.06 -12.08
CA LYS A 395 10.14 0.81 -12.77
C LYS A 395 10.27 0.92 -14.28
N ARG A 396 9.77 2.02 -14.88
CA ARG A 396 9.90 2.30 -16.32
C ARG A 396 11.35 2.34 -16.78
N ARG A 397 12.27 2.87 -15.96
CA ARG A 397 13.72 2.89 -16.27
C ARG A 397 14.40 1.55 -15.99
N PHE A 398 13.86 0.75 -15.08
CA PHE A 398 14.44 -0.53 -14.69
C PHE A 398 14.12 -1.66 -15.66
N LEU A 399 12.87 -1.75 -16.12
CA LEU A 399 12.40 -2.84 -17.00
C LEU A 399 13.27 -3.05 -18.26
N PRO A 400 13.70 -2.01 -19.02
CA PRO A 400 14.58 -2.21 -20.18
C PRO A 400 15.94 -2.81 -19.83
N ARG A 401 16.50 -2.46 -18.67
CA ARG A 401 17.77 -3.02 -18.18
C ARG A 401 17.65 -4.51 -17.88
N ILE A 402 16.48 -4.93 -17.38
CA ILE A 402 16.19 -6.35 -17.18
C ILE A 402 16.13 -7.06 -18.53
N ASP A 403 15.45 -6.47 -19.52
CA ASP A 403 15.30 -7.06 -20.85
C ASP A 403 16.67 -7.33 -21.49
N GLU A 404 17.53 -6.31 -21.51
CA GLU A 404 18.91 -6.40 -22.02
C GLU A 404 19.72 -7.49 -21.30
N SER A 405 19.59 -7.59 -19.98
CA SER A 405 20.33 -8.57 -19.18
C SER A 405 19.76 -9.99 -19.27
N ALA A 406 18.47 -10.12 -19.59
CA ALA A 406 17.77 -11.40 -19.69
C ALA A 406 17.86 -12.03 -21.09
N LEU A 407 18.42 -11.33 -22.07
CA LEU A 407 18.53 -11.80 -23.46
C LEU A 407 19.17 -13.19 -23.54
N GLY A 408 18.42 -14.15 -24.08
CA GLY A 408 18.87 -15.53 -24.26
C GLY A 408 18.86 -16.41 -23.00
N LEU A 409 18.57 -15.84 -21.82
CA LEU A 409 18.46 -16.60 -20.58
C LEU A 409 17.15 -17.37 -20.50
N ARG A 410 17.20 -18.51 -19.81
CA ARG A 410 16.02 -19.30 -19.44
C ARG A 410 16.07 -19.65 -17.97
N PHE A 411 14.91 -19.61 -17.32
CA PHE A 411 14.71 -19.91 -15.92
C PHE A 411 13.72 -21.05 -15.84
N ARG A 412 14.17 -22.23 -15.42
CA ARG A 412 13.37 -23.47 -15.48
C ARG A 412 12.66 -23.66 -16.83
N HIS A 413 13.42 -23.55 -17.92
CA HIS A 413 12.94 -23.62 -19.30
C HIS A 413 12.07 -22.45 -19.78
N SER A 414 11.62 -21.57 -18.88
CA SER A 414 10.82 -20.38 -19.17
C SER A 414 11.69 -19.25 -19.72
N ARG A 415 11.20 -18.59 -20.76
CA ARG A 415 11.78 -17.33 -21.25
C ARG A 415 11.18 -16.17 -20.47
N ILE A 416 11.99 -15.19 -20.09
CA ILE A 416 11.47 -13.92 -19.58
C ILE A 416 11.10 -13.04 -20.77
N GLN A 417 9.95 -12.38 -20.67
CA GLN A 417 9.59 -11.28 -21.58
C GLN A 417 9.21 -10.05 -20.77
N ILE A 418 9.82 -8.92 -21.09
CA ILE A 418 9.48 -7.66 -20.43
C ILE A 418 8.25 -7.04 -21.09
N ASN A 419 7.28 -6.61 -20.28
CA ASN A 419 6.12 -5.86 -20.73
C ASN A 419 6.27 -4.39 -20.28
N PRO A 420 6.96 -3.52 -21.04
CA PRO A 420 7.28 -2.17 -20.60
C PRO A 420 6.06 -1.24 -20.52
N ILE A 421 6.22 -0.12 -19.81
CA ILE A 421 5.26 0.99 -19.82
C ILE A 421 5.51 1.82 -21.08
N LEU A 422 4.54 1.81 -22.00
CA LEU A 422 4.65 2.50 -23.30
C LEU A 422 4.30 3.98 -23.20
N ALA A 423 3.28 4.29 -22.39
CA ALA A 423 2.86 5.65 -22.09
C ALA A 423 2.26 5.74 -20.68
N LEU A 424 2.34 6.93 -20.11
CA LEU A 424 1.76 7.34 -18.85
C LEU A 424 0.90 8.56 -19.15
N LEU A 425 -0.38 8.50 -18.77
CA LEU A 425 -1.31 9.62 -18.88
C LEU A 425 -1.80 9.97 -17.48
N GLN A 426 -1.77 11.24 -17.12
CA GLN A 426 -2.31 11.72 -15.86
C GLN A 426 -3.51 12.62 -16.11
N ASP A 427 -4.66 12.24 -15.55
CA ASP A 427 -5.91 12.98 -15.67
C ASP A 427 -6.84 12.64 -14.49
N ARG A 428 -7.57 13.66 -14.01
CA ARG A 428 -8.57 13.57 -12.92
C ARG A 428 -8.16 12.71 -11.72
N GLY A 429 -6.99 12.99 -11.13
CA GLY A 429 -6.51 12.33 -9.92
C GLY A 429 -6.11 10.86 -10.12
N ASN A 430 -5.89 10.43 -11.36
CA ASN A 430 -5.44 9.09 -11.70
C ASN A 430 -4.24 9.14 -12.65
N ILE A 431 -3.41 8.12 -12.52
CA ILE A 431 -2.41 7.76 -13.53
C ILE A 431 -2.91 6.55 -14.31
N TYR A 432 -2.79 6.60 -15.63
CA TYR A 432 -3.09 5.52 -16.55
C TYR A 432 -1.82 5.06 -17.26
N LEU A 433 -1.46 3.80 -17.08
CA LEU A 433 -0.30 3.18 -17.70
C LEU A 433 -0.75 2.39 -18.92
N LEU A 434 -0.25 2.75 -20.10
CA LEU A 434 -0.45 2.00 -21.33
C LEU A 434 0.61 0.90 -21.44
N ARG A 435 0.16 -0.35 -21.62
CA ARG A 435 1.03 -1.51 -21.86
C ARG A 435 0.47 -2.37 -22.98
N ARG A 436 1.31 -3.23 -23.57
CA ARG A 436 0.81 -4.29 -24.45
C ARG A 436 -0.01 -5.27 -23.64
N LYS A 437 -1.10 -5.78 -24.24
CA LYS A 437 -1.81 -6.91 -23.67
C LYS A 437 -0.91 -8.14 -23.77
N VAL A 438 -0.68 -8.80 -22.64
CA VAL A 438 0.03 -10.09 -22.59
C VAL A 438 -0.97 -11.24 -22.57
N GLU A 439 -0.53 -12.41 -23.05
CA GLU A 439 -1.32 -13.65 -23.09
C GLU A 439 -1.20 -14.41 -21.76
N GLY A 440 -1.45 -13.70 -20.67
CA GLY A 440 -1.31 -14.22 -19.31
C GLY A 440 -2.13 -13.44 -18.27
N ILE A 441 -2.16 -13.98 -17.05
CA ILE A 441 -2.82 -13.37 -15.89
C ILE A 441 -1.81 -13.14 -14.77
N HIS A 442 -2.16 -12.28 -13.82
CA HIS A 442 -1.30 -11.99 -12.67
C HIS A 442 -0.98 -13.27 -11.89
N SER A 443 0.26 -13.43 -11.42
CA SER A 443 0.71 -14.65 -10.73
C SER A 443 -0.14 -14.99 -9.50
N GLU A 444 -0.55 -14.01 -8.70
CA GLU A 444 -1.46 -14.23 -7.56
C GLU A 444 -2.82 -14.78 -8.02
N GLU A 445 -3.41 -14.22 -9.09
CA GLU A 445 -4.67 -14.73 -9.62
C GLU A 445 -4.51 -16.14 -10.19
N ALA A 446 -3.39 -16.43 -10.86
CA ALA A 446 -3.08 -17.78 -11.33
C ALA A 446 -3.01 -18.79 -10.18
N LEU A 447 -2.30 -18.45 -9.10
CA LEU A 447 -2.17 -19.31 -7.93
C LEU A 447 -3.52 -19.52 -7.23
N ASP A 448 -4.33 -18.49 -7.12
CA ASP A 448 -5.66 -18.61 -6.51
C ASP A 448 -6.62 -19.41 -7.39
N GLN A 449 -6.57 -19.25 -8.71
CA GLN A 449 -7.36 -20.08 -9.65
C GLN A 449 -6.97 -21.56 -9.52
N LEU A 450 -5.68 -21.88 -9.47
CA LEU A 450 -5.17 -23.25 -9.28
C LEU A 450 -5.57 -23.86 -7.94
N ARG A 451 -5.77 -23.05 -6.90
CA ARG A 451 -6.17 -23.52 -5.55
C ARG A 451 -7.68 -23.58 -5.36
N GLY A 452 -8.41 -22.67 -6.00
CA GLY A 452 -9.83 -22.41 -5.75
C GLY A 452 -10.78 -23.01 -6.77
N SER A 453 -10.42 -23.06 -8.05
CA SER A 453 -11.29 -23.60 -9.10
C SER A 453 -11.30 -25.14 -9.06
N PRO A 454 -12.45 -25.83 -8.98
CA PRO A 454 -12.49 -27.28 -8.80
C PRO A 454 -11.71 -28.07 -9.86
N HIS A 455 -11.87 -27.72 -11.14
CA HIS A 455 -11.18 -28.42 -12.24
C HIS A 455 -9.68 -28.12 -12.28
N LEU A 456 -9.27 -26.90 -11.92
CA LEU A 456 -7.84 -26.54 -11.84
C LEU A 456 -7.16 -27.11 -10.62
N LYS A 457 -7.89 -27.25 -9.51
CA LYS A 457 -7.38 -27.82 -8.26
C LYS A 457 -6.96 -29.26 -8.43
N GLU A 458 -7.73 -30.05 -9.16
CA GLU A 458 -7.38 -31.44 -9.44
C GLU A 458 -6.15 -31.51 -10.34
N MET A 459 -6.14 -30.77 -11.45
CA MET A 459 -4.98 -30.67 -12.34
C MET A 459 -3.72 -30.22 -11.58
N ASN A 460 -3.83 -29.20 -10.72
CA ASN A 460 -2.72 -28.69 -9.93
C ASN A 460 -2.19 -29.73 -8.94
N ARG A 461 -3.06 -30.56 -8.34
CA ARG A 461 -2.62 -31.67 -7.47
C ARG A 461 -1.81 -32.71 -8.22
N SER A 462 -2.19 -33.02 -9.46
CA SER A 462 -1.52 -34.04 -10.27
C SER A 462 -0.14 -33.58 -10.76
N VAL A 463 -0.03 -32.34 -11.26
CA VAL A 463 1.18 -31.86 -11.95
C VAL A 463 1.93 -30.72 -11.24
N ARG A 464 1.42 -30.20 -10.12
CA ARG A 464 2.05 -29.15 -9.28
C ARG A 464 2.43 -27.88 -10.05
N ILE A 465 1.48 -27.36 -10.83
CA ILE A 465 1.65 -26.14 -11.64
C ILE A 465 2.02 -24.94 -10.78
N ASP A 466 1.38 -24.80 -9.62
CA ASP A 466 1.65 -23.74 -8.64
C ASP A 466 3.12 -23.72 -8.20
N HIS A 467 3.70 -24.89 -7.98
CA HIS A 467 5.10 -25.03 -7.61
C HIS A 467 6.02 -24.60 -8.75
N ALA A 468 5.71 -24.95 -9.99
CA ALA A 468 6.47 -24.50 -11.16
C ALA A 468 6.44 -22.97 -11.30
N ILE A 469 5.27 -22.34 -11.12
CA ILE A 469 5.12 -20.88 -11.12
C ILE A 469 5.99 -20.24 -10.03
N ILE A 470 5.83 -20.69 -8.78
CA ILE A 470 6.53 -20.11 -7.62
C ILE A 470 8.05 -20.27 -7.78
N MET A 471 8.50 -21.45 -8.15
CA MET A 471 9.93 -21.72 -8.29
C MET A 471 10.56 -20.91 -9.42
N THR A 472 9.85 -20.75 -10.55
CA THR A 472 10.33 -19.93 -11.67
C THR A 472 10.43 -18.46 -11.25
N ILE A 473 9.40 -17.90 -10.62
CA ILE A 473 9.41 -16.51 -10.13
C ILE A 473 10.53 -16.28 -9.12
N ASN A 474 10.74 -17.21 -8.18
CA ASN A 474 11.80 -17.10 -7.18
C ASN A 474 13.19 -17.14 -7.83
N GLU A 475 13.40 -18.02 -8.82
CA GLU A 475 14.67 -18.10 -9.54
C GLU A 475 14.98 -16.80 -10.31
N VAL A 476 13.96 -16.19 -10.92
CA VAL A 476 14.09 -14.87 -11.56
C VAL A 476 14.42 -13.79 -10.53
N ARG A 477 13.73 -13.76 -9.38
CA ARG A 477 14.01 -12.79 -8.30
C ARG A 477 15.42 -12.93 -7.75
N GLU A 478 15.87 -14.16 -7.47
CA GLU A 478 17.23 -14.43 -7.02
C GLU A 478 18.27 -13.99 -8.04
N TRP A 479 18.01 -14.24 -9.33
CA TRP A 479 18.88 -13.78 -10.41
C TRP A 479 18.94 -12.25 -10.49
N LEU A 480 17.78 -11.57 -10.42
CA LEU A 480 17.72 -10.10 -10.42
C LEU A 480 18.53 -9.50 -9.26
N LEU A 481 18.41 -10.07 -8.05
CA LEU A 481 19.17 -9.63 -6.87
C LEU A 481 20.69 -9.82 -7.07
N LYS A 482 21.10 -10.92 -7.71
CA LYS A 482 22.51 -11.19 -8.03
C LYS A 482 23.06 -10.21 -9.07
N VAL A 483 22.31 -9.93 -10.13
CA VAL A 483 22.76 -9.08 -11.25
C VAL A 483 22.74 -7.59 -10.86
N PHE A 484 21.65 -7.11 -10.28
CA PHE A 484 21.41 -5.69 -10.04
C PHE A 484 21.77 -5.22 -8.62
N HIS A 485 22.29 -6.13 -7.79
CA HIS A 485 22.70 -5.92 -6.41
C HIS A 485 21.51 -5.64 -5.46
N SER A 486 21.72 -5.85 -4.16
CA SER A 486 20.69 -5.68 -3.13
C SER A 486 20.16 -4.25 -2.98
N LYS A 487 20.81 -3.24 -3.57
CA LYS A 487 20.36 -1.84 -3.52
C LYS A 487 19.08 -1.57 -4.32
N LEU A 488 18.69 -2.50 -5.21
CA LEU A 488 17.44 -2.44 -5.98
C LEU A 488 16.44 -3.48 -5.48
N SER A 489 16.55 -3.93 -4.23
CA SER A 489 15.63 -4.90 -3.62
C SER A 489 14.18 -4.46 -3.75
N ASP A 490 13.91 -3.19 -3.47
CA ASP A 490 12.56 -2.64 -3.43
C ASP A 490 11.97 -2.57 -4.84
N GLU A 491 12.76 -2.13 -5.83
CA GLU A 491 12.35 -2.15 -7.24
C GLU A 491 12.13 -3.58 -7.77
N ILE A 492 12.87 -4.57 -7.28
CA ILE A 492 12.70 -6.00 -7.64
C ILE A 492 11.46 -6.59 -6.97
N GLU A 493 11.18 -6.24 -5.72
CA GLU A 493 9.97 -6.66 -5.00
C GLU A 493 8.70 -6.08 -5.63
N ASP A 494 8.76 -4.84 -6.11
CA ASP A 494 7.67 -4.15 -6.83
C ASP A 494 7.38 -4.73 -8.24
N LEU A 495 8.21 -5.65 -8.75
CA LEU A 495 7.97 -6.28 -10.06
C LEU A 495 6.74 -7.18 -10.05
N THR A 496 5.99 -7.11 -11.14
CA THR A 496 4.75 -7.86 -11.31
C THR A 496 4.98 -8.98 -12.33
N PHE A 497 4.57 -10.19 -11.97
CA PHE A 497 4.73 -11.37 -12.81
C PHE A 497 3.40 -11.80 -13.42
N PHE A 498 3.39 -12.08 -14.73
CA PHE A 498 2.22 -12.65 -15.41
C PHE A 498 2.54 -14.04 -15.93
N VAL A 499 1.65 -14.98 -15.63
CA VAL A 499 1.74 -16.40 -15.99
C VAL A 499 0.93 -16.66 -17.26
N PRO A 500 1.44 -17.42 -18.23
CA PRO A 500 0.70 -17.82 -19.43
C PRO A 500 -0.62 -18.49 -19.11
N TRP A 501 -1.68 -17.98 -19.72
CA TRP A 501 -3.04 -18.42 -19.40
C TRP A 501 -3.95 -18.29 -20.60
N ASP A 502 -4.78 -19.31 -20.81
CA ASP A 502 -5.95 -19.22 -21.67
C ASP A 502 -7.10 -18.63 -20.85
N ILE A 503 -7.35 -17.34 -21.05
CA ILE A 503 -8.38 -16.59 -20.31
C ILE A 503 -9.79 -17.08 -20.66
N GLU A 504 -10.01 -17.56 -21.89
CA GLU A 504 -11.34 -18.01 -22.34
C GLU A 504 -11.68 -19.37 -21.76
N ARG A 505 -10.72 -20.31 -21.76
CA ARG A 505 -10.91 -21.65 -21.18
C ARG A 505 -10.64 -21.71 -19.68
N ASN A 506 -10.08 -20.64 -19.12
CA ASN A 506 -9.56 -20.57 -17.76
C ASN A 506 -8.55 -21.70 -17.45
N ILE A 507 -7.52 -21.88 -18.28
CA ILE A 507 -6.52 -22.95 -18.12
C ILE A 507 -5.09 -22.37 -18.23
N PRO A 508 -4.13 -22.79 -17.38
CA PRO A 508 -2.73 -22.41 -17.54
C PRO A 508 -2.14 -22.92 -18.85
N LYS A 509 -1.39 -22.07 -19.55
CA LYS A 509 -0.59 -22.49 -20.72
C LYS A 509 0.77 -22.97 -20.22
N ALA A 510 0.83 -24.23 -19.80
CA ALA A 510 2.05 -24.89 -19.33
C ALA A 510 2.36 -26.10 -20.22
N THR A 511 3.65 -26.33 -20.43
CA THR A 511 4.15 -27.48 -21.17
C THR A 511 4.52 -28.59 -20.18
N VAL A 512 4.09 -29.81 -20.49
CA VAL A 512 4.40 -31.01 -19.69
C VAL A 512 5.14 -31.99 -20.59
N ASP A 513 6.34 -32.37 -20.19
CA ASP A 513 7.15 -33.37 -20.89
C ASP A 513 7.83 -34.33 -19.89
N VAL A 514 8.76 -35.16 -20.40
CA VAL A 514 9.50 -36.14 -19.58
C VAL A 514 10.40 -35.50 -18.50
N THR A 515 10.73 -34.22 -18.63
CA THR A 515 11.55 -33.46 -17.66
C THR A 515 10.72 -32.80 -16.57
N GLY A 516 9.40 -32.69 -16.78
CA GLY A 516 8.44 -32.17 -15.83
C GLY A 516 7.50 -31.14 -16.43
N ILE A 517 7.08 -30.19 -15.60
CA ILE A 517 6.20 -29.09 -15.98
C ILE A 517 6.96 -27.77 -15.98
N PHE A 518 6.75 -26.95 -17.01
CA PHE A 518 7.32 -25.62 -17.10
C PHE A 518 6.39 -24.65 -17.83
N LEU A 519 6.66 -23.36 -17.64
CA LEU A 519 6.00 -22.28 -18.36
C LEU A 519 6.84 -21.94 -19.59
N ASP A 520 6.24 -21.72 -20.75
CA ASP A 520 7.06 -21.34 -21.93
C ASP A 520 7.61 -19.92 -21.80
N THR A 521 6.84 -19.04 -21.17
CA THR A 521 7.15 -17.63 -21.01
C THR A 521 6.69 -17.14 -19.64
N LEU A 522 7.44 -16.22 -19.05
CA LEU A 522 7.04 -15.48 -17.87
C LEU A 522 7.16 -13.99 -18.20
N TRP A 523 6.06 -13.24 -18.13
CA TRP A 523 6.16 -11.79 -18.34
C TRP A 523 6.47 -11.06 -17.04
N VAL A 524 7.35 -10.08 -17.14
CA VAL A 524 7.72 -9.18 -16.03
C VAL A 524 7.31 -7.77 -16.42
N ALA A 525 6.57 -7.09 -15.52
CA ALA A 525 5.97 -5.78 -15.76
C ALA A 525 6.10 -4.85 -14.58
#